data_AF-A0AAN9A1M0-F1
#
_entry.id   AF-A0AAN9A1M0-F1
#
_cell.length_a   1.000
_cell.length_b   1.000
_cell.length_c   1.000
_cell.angle_alpha   90.00
_cell.angle_beta   90.00
_cell.angle_gamma   90.00
#
_symmetry.space_group_name_H-M   'P 1'
#
loop_
_entity.id
_entity.type
_entity.pdbx_description
1 polymer ?
#
loop_
_entity_poly.entity_id
_entity_poly.type
_entity_poly.pdbx_seq_one_letter_code
_entity_poly.pdbx_strand_id
1 'polypeptide(L)'
;MEDAHTTILSLPDDPGTAFFAVYDGHGGARIAQHAGKHLHKSILKRPEYKNGDIQQAIRQGFLDLDCFMQTDEILKDELAGTTAICCLLRDGKVYCGNVGDSRAIASVAGRFEELSNDHKPSLASEQRRITAAGGWVELNRVNGNLALSRALGDFVFKKNELKGPEDQIVTDYGSTMTHFILGRIIYNNIKNSQMSHV
;
A
#
# COMPACT_ATOMS: atom_id res chain seq x y z
N MET A 1 -3.81 19.64 0.49
CA MET A 1 -2.78 18.60 0.59
C MET A 1 -3.51 17.27 0.77
N GLU A 2 -3.28 16.31 -0.11
CA GLU A 2 -3.97 15.00 -0.11
C GLU A 2 -3.14 13.89 0.55
N ASP A 3 -1.82 14.07 0.61
CA ASP A 3 -0.89 13.19 1.31
C ASP A 3 -1.18 13.05 2.81
N ALA A 4 -0.89 11.86 3.34
CA ALA A 4 -0.79 11.57 4.76
C ALA A 4 0.44 10.70 5.07
N HIS A 5 0.81 10.60 6.34
CA HIS A 5 1.86 9.69 6.80
C HIS A 5 1.58 9.21 8.22
N THR A 6 2.22 8.11 8.60
CA THR A 6 2.20 7.57 9.97
C THR A 6 3.62 7.29 10.40
N THR A 7 3.98 7.73 11.61
CA THR A 7 5.26 7.42 12.25
C THR A 7 4.99 7.03 13.70
N ILE A 8 5.22 5.76 14.03
CA ILE A 8 5.02 5.21 15.37
C ILE A 8 6.29 4.43 15.74
N LEU A 9 7.04 4.95 16.70
CA LEU A 9 8.32 4.33 17.12
C LEU A 9 8.13 3.13 18.04
N SER A 10 6.96 3.00 18.65
CA SER A 10 6.59 1.92 19.56
C SER A 10 5.09 1.71 19.44
N LEU A 11 4.66 0.59 18.84
CA LEU A 11 3.24 0.29 18.66
C LEU A 11 2.59 0.02 20.03
N PRO A 12 1.36 0.51 20.29
CA PRO A 12 0.72 0.34 21.60
C PRO A 12 0.57 -1.11 22.05
N ASP A 13 0.20 -2.00 21.12
CA ASP A 13 -0.03 -3.43 21.39
C ASP A 13 1.22 -4.30 21.13
N ASP A 14 2.31 -3.70 20.61
CA ASP A 14 3.59 -4.35 20.37
C ASP A 14 4.75 -3.33 20.53
N PRO A 15 5.13 -2.97 21.77
CA PRO A 15 6.03 -1.84 22.01
C PRO A 15 7.44 -2.01 21.43
N GLY A 16 7.86 -3.24 21.10
CA GLY A 16 9.14 -3.53 20.45
C GLY A 16 9.15 -3.29 18.93
N THR A 17 8.00 -2.95 18.35
CA THR A 17 7.82 -2.77 16.92
C THR A 17 7.57 -1.31 16.57
N ALA A 18 8.24 -0.81 15.53
CA ALA A 18 7.98 0.49 14.94
C ALA A 18 7.24 0.35 13.60
N PHE A 19 6.40 1.33 13.27
CA PHE A 19 5.62 1.40 12.04
C PHE A 19 5.77 2.77 11.37
N PHE A 20 6.11 2.74 10.09
CA PHE A 20 6.21 3.92 9.24
C PHE A 20 5.35 3.70 8.00
N ALA A 21 4.64 4.74 7.55
CA ALA A 21 3.89 4.66 6.30
C ALA A 21 3.71 6.02 5.64
N VAL A 22 3.60 6.02 4.32
CA VAL A 22 3.20 7.17 3.51
C VAL A 22 2.03 6.78 2.63
N TYR A 23 1.12 7.74 2.47
CA TYR A 23 -0.10 7.61 1.69
C TYR A 23 -0.17 8.81 0.75
N ASP A 24 -0.03 8.58 -0.55
CA ASP A 24 -0.18 9.60 -1.59
C ASP A 24 -1.64 9.56 -2.07
N GLY A 25 -2.45 10.49 -1.56
CA GLY A 25 -3.88 10.57 -1.85
C GLY A 25 -4.15 11.19 -3.22
N HIS A 26 -5.24 10.75 -3.86
CA HIS A 26 -5.73 11.33 -5.10
C HIS A 26 -7.25 11.45 -5.10
N GLY A 27 -7.77 12.53 -5.69
CA GLY A 27 -9.22 12.77 -5.77
C GLY A 27 -9.85 13.18 -4.44
N GLY A 28 -9.03 13.43 -3.41
CA GLY A 28 -9.45 13.82 -2.06
C GLY A 28 -8.54 13.24 -0.97
N ALA A 29 -8.42 13.95 0.15
CA ALA A 29 -7.51 13.56 1.24
C ALA A 29 -8.09 12.51 2.22
N ARG A 30 -9.39 12.21 2.16
CA ARG A 30 -10.11 11.46 3.21
C ARG A 30 -9.61 10.02 3.34
N ILE A 31 -9.43 9.31 2.23
CA ILE A 31 -8.94 7.92 2.22
C ILE A 31 -7.51 7.86 2.76
N ALA A 32 -6.61 8.73 2.31
CA ALA A 32 -5.24 8.80 2.81
C ALA A 32 -5.17 9.09 4.31
N GLN A 33 -5.95 10.07 4.80
CA GLN A 33 -6.04 10.40 6.23
C GLN A 33 -6.64 9.26 7.06
N HIS A 34 -7.62 8.54 6.52
CA HIS A 34 -8.21 7.38 7.17
C HIS A 34 -7.18 6.24 7.26
N ALA A 35 -6.52 5.91 6.15
CA ALA A 35 -5.46 4.90 6.14
C ALA A 35 -4.35 5.21 7.15
N GLY A 36 -3.91 6.47 7.23
CA GLY A 36 -2.90 6.91 8.20
C GLY A 36 -3.28 6.71 9.68
N LYS A 37 -4.58 6.72 10.00
CA LYS A 37 -5.08 6.51 11.37
C LYS A 37 -5.34 5.04 11.70
N HIS A 38 -5.49 4.18 10.70
CA HIS A 38 -6.12 2.86 10.88
C HIS A 38 -5.30 1.68 10.33
N LEU A 39 -4.44 1.84 9.31
CA LEU A 39 -3.76 0.70 8.68
C LEU A 39 -2.93 -0.15 9.66
N HIS A 40 -2.11 0.47 10.50
CA HIS A 40 -1.31 -0.24 11.50
C HIS A 40 -2.19 -1.05 12.47
N LYS A 41 -3.38 -0.55 12.83
CA LYS A 41 -4.32 -1.24 13.70
C LYS A 41 -4.95 -2.45 13.01
N SER A 42 -5.30 -2.32 11.73
CA SER A 42 -5.82 -3.45 10.93
C SER A 42 -4.79 -4.57 10.85
N ILE A 43 -3.52 -4.24 10.62
CA ILE A 43 -2.41 -5.22 10.57
C ILE A 43 -2.21 -5.90 11.93
N LEU A 44 -2.15 -5.15 13.03
CA LEU A 44 -1.93 -5.69 14.39
C LEU A 44 -3.04 -6.64 14.86
N LYS A 45 -4.28 -6.43 14.40
CA LYS A 45 -5.44 -7.25 14.79
C LYS A 45 -5.46 -8.62 14.10
N ARG A 46 -4.72 -8.79 13.01
CA ARG A 46 -4.69 -10.03 12.22
C ARG A 46 -4.15 -11.22 13.03
N PRO A 47 -4.76 -12.42 12.96
CA PRO A 47 -4.19 -13.62 13.57
C PRO A 47 -2.80 -13.96 13.02
N GLU A 48 -2.55 -13.66 11.74
CA GLU A 48 -1.25 -13.86 11.09
C GLU A 48 -0.14 -13.06 11.78
N TYR A 49 -0.46 -11.87 12.31
CA TYR A 49 0.51 -11.05 13.06
C TYR A 49 0.97 -11.75 14.34
N LYS A 50 0.02 -12.34 15.07
CA LYS A 50 0.27 -13.07 16.33
C LYS A 50 1.02 -14.37 16.09
N ASN A 51 0.74 -15.02 14.96
CA ASN A 51 1.40 -16.26 14.54
C ASN A 51 2.79 -16.02 13.94
N GLY A 52 3.21 -14.76 13.75
CA GLY A 52 4.52 -14.38 13.22
C GLY A 52 4.59 -14.31 11.69
N ASP A 53 3.50 -14.57 10.97
CA ASP A 53 3.41 -14.36 9.53
C ASP A 53 3.07 -12.89 9.22
N ILE A 54 4.07 -12.03 9.43
CA ILE A 54 3.91 -10.58 9.29
C ILE A 54 3.61 -10.17 7.86
N GLN A 55 4.16 -10.88 6.86
CA GLN A 55 3.89 -10.59 5.47
C GLN A 55 2.42 -10.80 5.14
N GLN A 56 1.84 -11.92 5.58
CA GLN A 56 0.41 -12.16 5.37
C GLN A 56 -0.45 -11.22 6.21
N ALA A 57 -0.05 -10.90 7.44
CA ALA A 57 -0.74 -9.92 8.28
C ALA A 57 -0.83 -8.54 7.61
N ILE A 58 0.25 -8.10 6.93
CA ILE A 58 0.27 -6.84 6.19
C ILE A 58 -0.71 -6.91 5.01
N ARG A 59 -0.64 -7.95 4.17
CA ARG A 59 -1.54 -8.11 3.02
C ARG A 59 -3.00 -8.09 3.46
N GLN A 60 -3.32 -8.85 4.49
CA GLN A 60 -4.68 -8.97 4.99
C GLN A 60 -5.14 -7.72 5.73
N GLY A 61 -4.24 -6.99 6.38
CA GLY A 61 -4.53 -5.70 6.98
C GLY A 61 -4.90 -4.61 5.97
N PHE A 62 -4.32 -4.64 4.77
CA PHE A 62 -4.77 -3.79 3.65
C PHE A 62 -6.20 -4.16 3.22
N LEU A 63 -6.46 -5.43 2.94
CA LEU A 63 -7.78 -5.94 2.55
C LEU A 63 -8.86 -5.60 3.58
N ASP A 64 -8.57 -5.83 4.86
CA ASP A 64 -9.51 -5.55 5.95
C ASP A 64 -9.81 -4.04 6.07
N LEU A 65 -8.79 -3.18 5.90
CA LEU A 65 -8.98 -1.73 5.93
C LEU A 65 -9.82 -1.25 4.75
N ASP A 66 -9.55 -1.75 3.54
CA ASP A 66 -10.29 -1.34 2.35
C ASP A 66 -11.75 -1.82 2.41
N CYS A 67 -11.97 -3.07 2.80
CA CYS A 67 -13.30 -3.63 3.02
C CYS A 67 -14.09 -2.84 4.08
N PHE A 68 -13.43 -2.43 5.17
CA PHE A 68 -14.04 -1.54 6.16
C PHE A 68 -14.48 -0.21 5.51
N MET A 69 -13.60 0.45 4.76
CA MET A 69 -13.94 1.74 4.12
C MET A 69 -15.05 1.60 3.06
N GLN A 70 -15.14 0.47 2.36
CA GLN A 70 -16.22 0.18 1.42
C GLN A 70 -17.60 0.03 2.08
N THR A 71 -17.65 -0.31 3.37
CA THR A 71 -18.88 -0.52 4.13
C THR A 71 -19.20 0.61 5.11
N ASP A 72 -18.28 1.57 5.27
CA ASP A 72 -18.45 2.73 6.13
C ASP A 72 -19.40 3.77 5.52
N GLU A 73 -20.36 4.26 6.31
CA GLU A 73 -21.41 5.19 5.85
C GLU A 73 -20.87 6.52 5.32
N ILE A 74 -19.67 6.93 5.73
CA ILE A 74 -19.06 8.21 5.34
C ILE A 74 -18.09 8.01 4.17
N LEU A 75 -17.39 6.87 4.14
CA LEU A 75 -16.29 6.65 3.19
C LEU A 75 -16.71 5.89 1.93
N LYS A 76 -17.78 5.08 1.96
CA LYS A 76 -18.17 4.21 0.84
C LYS A 76 -18.46 4.95 -0.48
N ASP A 77 -18.89 6.21 -0.39
CA ASP A 77 -19.22 7.06 -1.53
C ASP A 77 -18.06 7.97 -1.96
N GLU A 78 -16.89 7.88 -1.31
CA GLU A 78 -15.68 8.59 -1.74
C GLU A 78 -15.20 8.06 -3.09
N LEU A 79 -14.98 8.98 -4.03
CA LEU A 79 -14.34 8.68 -5.31
C LEU A 79 -12.81 8.77 -5.23
N ALA A 80 -12.30 9.18 -4.07
CA ALA A 80 -10.87 9.31 -3.80
C ALA A 80 -10.21 7.94 -3.60
N GLY A 81 -8.89 7.94 -3.74
CA GLY A 81 -8.06 6.80 -3.40
C GLY A 81 -6.73 7.27 -2.82
N THR A 82 -5.88 6.30 -2.48
CA THR A 82 -4.52 6.58 -2.03
C THR A 82 -3.61 5.42 -2.35
N THR A 83 -2.36 5.72 -2.68
CA THR A 83 -1.27 4.76 -2.49
C THR A 83 -1.08 4.49 -1.00
N ALA A 84 -0.39 3.41 -0.68
CA ALA A 84 0.06 3.15 0.67
C ALA A 84 1.34 2.29 0.63
N ILE A 85 2.43 2.87 1.14
CA ILE A 85 3.68 2.16 1.40
C ILE A 85 3.90 2.15 2.91
N CYS A 86 4.12 0.97 3.50
CA CYS A 86 4.41 0.83 4.92
C CYS A 86 5.66 -0.01 5.18
N CYS A 87 6.33 0.28 6.28
CA CYS A 87 7.47 -0.46 6.81
C CYS A 87 7.24 -0.75 8.29
N LEU A 88 7.23 -2.02 8.64
CA LEU A 88 7.18 -2.52 10.01
C LEU A 88 8.57 -3.00 10.41
N LEU A 89 9.16 -2.41 11.45
CA LEU A 89 10.45 -2.79 11.99
C LEU A 89 10.21 -3.62 13.25
N ARG A 90 10.50 -4.92 13.16
CA ARG A 90 10.23 -5.90 14.23
C ARG A 90 11.33 -6.94 14.26
N ASP A 91 11.84 -7.26 15.45
CA ASP A 91 12.81 -8.34 15.68
C ASP A 91 14.04 -8.29 14.74
N GLY A 92 14.56 -7.08 14.49
CA GLY A 92 15.71 -6.86 13.60
C GLY A 92 15.42 -7.08 12.11
N LYS A 93 14.14 -7.06 11.70
CA LYS A 93 13.69 -7.19 10.30
C LYS A 93 12.86 -5.98 9.90
N VAL A 94 12.92 -5.66 8.61
CA VAL A 94 11.97 -4.75 7.95
C VAL A 94 11.00 -5.56 7.13
N TYR A 95 9.71 -5.37 7.38
CA TYR A 95 8.64 -5.86 6.54
C TYR A 95 8.04 -4.68 5.80
N CYS A 96 8.15 -4.70 4.47
CA CYS A 96 7.58 -3.65 3.63
C CYS A 96 6.32 -4.17 2.95
N GLY A 97 5.25 -3.38 3.00
CA GLY A 97 4.02 -3.59 2.24
C GLY A 97 3.76 -2.41 1.32
N ASN A 98 3.46 -2.68 0.04
CA ASN A 98 3.18 -1.66 -0.95
C ASN A 98 1.85 -1.90 -1.66
N VAL A 99 1.07 -0.83 -1.81
CA VAL A 99 -0.13 -0.70 -2.65
C VAL A 99 0.00 0.62 -3.42
N GLY A 100 0.11 0.54 -4.74
CA GLY A 100 0.31 1.72 -5.59
C GLY A 100 1.77 1.97 -5.97
N ASP A 101 2.09 3.21 -6.30
CA ASP A 101 3.36 3.61 -6.90
C ASP A 101 4.20 4.57 -6.04
N SER A 102 3.88 4.64 -4.74
CA SER A 102 4.86 5.06 -3.73
C SER A 102 5.92 3.96 -3.55
N ARG A 103 7.10 4.36 -3.07
CA ARG A 103 8.27 3.47 -3.05
C ARG A 103 9.04 3.58 -1.75
N ALA A 104 9.44 2.42 -1.22
CA ALA A 104 10.40 2.29 -0.14
C ALA A 104 11.74 1.76 -0.68
N ILE A 105 12.82 2.39 -0.24
CA ILE A 105 14.20 2.00 -0.51
C ILE A 105 14.97 2.02 0.81
N ALA A 106 16.04 1.24 0.89
CA ALA A 106 16.96 1.23 2.01
C ALA A 106 18.40 1.43 1.54
N SER A 107 19.21 2.02 2.43
CA SER A 107 20.66 1.84 2.37
C SER A 107 21.06 0.80 3.41
N VAL A 108 21.64 -0.32 2.95
CA VAL A 108 22.12 -1.42 3.80
C VAL A 108 23.62 -1.55 3.58
N ALA A 109 24.41 -1.30 4.63
CA ALA A 109 25.87 -1.27 4.56
C ALA A 109 26.42 -0.39 3.40
N GLY A 110 25.77 0.76 3.15
CA GLY A 110 26.14 1.69 2.08
C GLY A 110 25.69 1.27 0.67
N ARG A 111 24.95 0.17 0.53
CA ARG A 111 24.38 -0.29 -0.75
C ARG A 111 22.90 0.05 -0.84
N PHE A 112 22.45 0.36 -2.04
CA PHE A 112 21.04 0.59 -2.34
C PHE A 112 20.29 -0.74 -2.41
N GLU A 113 19.16 -0.82 -1.73
CA GLU A 113 18.22 -1.95 -1.79
C GLU A 113 16.80 -1.45 -1.99
N GLU A 114 16.08 -2.03 -2.95
CA GLU A 114 14.65 -1.78 -3.16
C GLU A 114 13.83 -2.62 -2.18
N LEU A 115 12.92 -1.99 -1.45
CA LEU A 115 12.05 -2.68 -0.49
C LEU A 115 10.65 -2.95 -1.06
N SER A 116 10.33 -2.38 -2.23
CA SER A 116 9.02 -2.44 -2.87
C SER A 116 9.11 -2.26 -4.38
N ASN A 117 8.17 -2.82 -5.11
CA ASN A 117 7.96 -2.53 -6.53
C ASN A 117 6.74 -1.63 -6.73
N ASP A 118 6.84 -0.64 -7.61
CA ASP A 118 5.70 0.21 -7.99
C ASP A 118 4.63 -0.60 -8.73
N HIS A 119 3.37 -0.34 -8.44
CA HIS A 119 2.24 -0.94 -9.14
C HIS A 119 1.71 -0.02 -10.24
N LYS A 120 2.22 -0.25 -11.46
CA LYS A 120 1.87 0.54 -12.65
C LYS A 120 0.95 -0.25 -13.58
N PRO A 121 -0.06 0.40 -14.21
CA PRO A 121 -0.94 -0.26 -15.18
C PRO A 121 -0.21 -0.86 -16.37
N SER A 122 1.00 -0.38 -16.70
CA SER A 122 1.82 -0.89 -17.80
C SER A 122 2.47 -2.26 -17.52
N LEU A 123 2.51 -2.72 -16.27
CA LEU A 123 3.12 -4.01 -15.93
C LEU A 123 2.27 -5.17 -16.45
N ALA A 124 2.90 -6.19 -17.03
CA ALA A 124 2.20 -7.31 -17.67
C ALA A 124 1.31 -8.13 -16.70
N SER A 125 1.65 -8.21 -15.41
CA SER A 125 0.77 -8.81 -14.40
C SER A 125 -0.48 -7.96 -14.13
N GLU A 126 -0.30 -6.64 -14.04
CA GLU A 126 -1.37 -5.69 -13.75
C GLU A 126 -2.33 -5.58 -14.94
N GLN A 127 -1.81 -5.48 -16.18
CA GLN A 127 -2.62 -5.48 -17.40
C GLN A 127 -3.50 -6.74 -17.51
N ARG A 128 -2.93 -7.92 -17.20
CA ARG A 128 -3.68 -9.18 -17.19
C ARG A 128 -4.82 -9.15 -16.19
N ARG A 129 -4.57 -8.70 -14.96
CA ARG A 129 -5.62 -8.58 -13.92
C ARG A 129 -6.70 -7.59 -14.35
N ILE A 130 -6.31 -6.37 -14.77
CA ILE A 130 -7.23 -5.31 -15.23
C ILE A 130 -8.14 -5.82 -16.34
N THR A 131 -7.56 -6.46 -17.36
CA THR A 131 -8.33 -6.98 -18.51
C THR A 131 -9.25 -8.14 -18.10
N ALA A 132 -8.75 -9.06 -17.26
CA ALA A 132 -9.55 -10.17 -16.74
C ALA A 132 -10.72 -9.73 -15.83
N ALA A 133 -10.64 -8.52 -15.27
CA ALA A 133 -11.69 -7.89 -14.48
C ALA A 133 -12.67 -7.04 -15.33
N GLY A 134 -12.46 -6.95 -16.65
CA GLY A 134 -13.30 -6.19 -17.58
C GLY A 134 -12.87 -4.73 -17.80
N GLY A 135 -11.72 -4.31 -17.26
CA GLY A 135 -11.11 -3.02 -17.55
C GLY A 135 -10.19 -3.04 -18.76
N TRP A 136 -9.57 -1.91 -19.06
CA TRP A 136 -8.53 -1.79 -20.09
C TRP A 136 -7.41 -0.87 -19.62
N VAL A 137 -6.28 -0.89 -20.33
CA VAL A 137 -5.18 0.07 -20.11
C VAL A 137 -4.98 0.88 -21.37
N GLU A 138 -5.05 2.20 -21.23
CA GLU A 138 -4.85 3.17 -22.30
C GLU A 138 -3.88 4.24 -21.81
N LEU A 139 -2.84 4.53 -22.59
CA LEU A 139 -1.80 5.52 -22.25
C LEU A 139 -1.24 5.34 -20.81
N ASN A 140 -0.98 4.10 -20.41
CA ASN A 140 -0.53 3.70 -19.07
C ASN A 140 -1.52 4.05 -17.93
N ARG A 141 -2.80 4.22 -18.25
CA ARG A 141 -3.87 4.49 -17.28
C ARG A 141 -4.95 3.41 -17.34
N VAL A 142 -5.42 2.99 -16.16
CA VAL A 142 -6.58 2.11 -16.00
C VAL A 142 -7.81 2.84 -16.51
N ASN A 143 -8.50 2.22 -17.47
CA ASN A 143 -9.67 2.75 -18.18
C ASN A 143 -9.46 4.18 -18.71
N GLY A 144 -8.22 4.51 -19.12
CA GLY A 144 -7.83 5.86 -19.56
C GLY A 144 -7.78 6.93 -18.46
N ASN A 145 -8.11 6.57 -17.22
CA ASN A 145 -8.28 7.52 -16.11
C ASN A 145 -7.13 7.44 -15.08
N LEU A 146 -6.96 6.30 -14.41
CA LEU A 146 -6.10 6.20 -13.22
C LEU A 146 -4.67 5.73 -13.55
N ALA A 147 -3.64 6.46 -13.14
CA ALA A 147 -2.24 6.20 -13.50
C ALA A 147 -1.53 5.11 -12.64
N LEU A 148 -2.27 4.50 -11.72
CA LEU A 148 -1.82 3.42 -10.85
C LEU A 148 -2.75 2.22 -11.00
N SER A 149 -2.24 1.02 -10.72
CA SER A 149 -3.04 -0.22 -10.81
C SER A 149 -3.52 -0.72 -9.45
N ARG A 150 -3.01 -0.19 -8.34
CA ARG A 150 -3.34 -0.63 -6.99
C ARG A 150 -3.48 0.55 -6.05
N ALA A 151 -4.54 0.58 -5.25
CA ALA A 151 -4.82 1.66 -4.30
C ALA A 151 -5.80 1.18 -3.22
N LEU A 152 -5.73 1.83 -2.07
CA LEU A 152 -6.85 1.87 -1.12
C LEU A 152 -7.88 2.90 -1.60
N GLY A 153 -9.17 2.68 -1.34
CA GLY A 153 -10.23 3.50 -1.92
C GLY A 153 -10.53 3.11 -3.37
N ASP A 154 -10.80 4.09 -4.23
CA ASP A 154 -11.08 3.88 -5.65
C ASP A 154 -12.19 2.84 -5.90
N PHE A 155 -13.21 2.81 -5.04
CA PHE A 155 -14.20 1.73 -4.97
C PHE A 155 -15.01 1.55 -6.25
N VAL A 156 -15.10 2.58 -7.09
CA VAL A 156 -15.72 2.48 -8.42
C VAL A 156 -15.04 1.42 -9.31
N PHE A 157 -13.76 1.13 -9.09
CA PHE A 157 -13.00 0.10 -9.81
C PHE A 157 -13.03 -1.29 -9.13
N LYS A 158 -13.75 -1.42 -8.00
CA LYS A 158 -13.80 -2.62 -7.16
C LYS A 158 -15.18 -3.27 -7.09
N LYS A 159 -16.01 -3.09 -8.13
CA LYS A 159 -17.42 -3.51 -8.17
C LYS A 159 -17.68 -4.79 -8.97
N ASN A 160 -16.65 -5.53 -9.37
CA ASN A 160 -16.86 -6.79 -10.09
C ASN A 160 -17.29 -7.89 -9.11
N GLU A 161 -18.58 -8.24 -9.11
CA GLU A 161 -19.18 -9.24 -8.22
C GLU A 161 -18.65 -10.67 -8.45
N LEU A 162 -18.04 -10.94 -9.61
CA LEU A 162 -17.49 -12.25 -9.95
C LEU A 162 -16.01 -12.41 -9.57
N LYS A 163 -15.39 -11.39 -8.96
CA LYS A 163 -13.97 -11.34 -8.64
C LYS A 163 -13.76 -11.05 -7.15
N GLY A 164 -12.76 -11.69 -6.56
CA GLY A 164 -12.29 -11.35 -5.21
C GLY A 164 -11.64 -9.95 -5.18
N PRO A 165 -11.43 -9.37 -3.98
CA PRO A 165 -10.74 -8.08 -3.83
C PRO A 165 -9.38 -8.00 -4.54
N GLU A 166 -8.64 -9.09 -4.58
CA GLU A 166 -7.33 -9.23 -5.23
C GLU A 166 -7.37 -9.16 -6.76
N ASP A 167 -8.53 -9.46 -7.35
CA ASP A 167 -8.72 -9.62 -8.80
C ASP A 167 -9.55 -8.48 -9.43
N GLN A 168 -9.81 -7.41 -8.67
CA GLN A 168 -10.51 -6.21 -9.17
C GLN A 168 -9.66 -5.42 -10.17
N ILE A 169 -10.28 -4.48 -10.90
CA ILE A 169 -9.58 -3.61 -11.86
C ILE A 169 -8.46 -2.84 -11.15
N VAL A 170 -8.79 -2.20 -10.04
CA VAL A 170 -7.83 -1.66 -9.06
C VAL A 170 -7.95 -2.52 -7.80
N THR A 171 -6.83 -2.94 -7.22
CA THR A 171 -6.84 -3.76 -5.99
C THR A 171 -5.97 -3.15 -4.91
N ASP A 172 -6.36 -3.34 -3.67
CA ASP A 172 -5.59 -3.06 -2.45
C ASP A 172 -4.76 -4.27 -1.98
N TYR A 173 -4.79 -5.39 -2.70
CA TYR A 173 -3.90 -6.51 -2.44
C TYR A 173 -2.45 -6.12 -2.74
N GLY A 174 -1.69 -5.82 -1.68
CA GLY A 174 -0.34 -5.31 -1.78
C GLY A 174 0.73 -6.38 -1.99
N SER A 175 1.87 -5.99 -2.57
CA SER A 175 3.09 -6.79 -2.53
C SER A 175 3.75 -6.64 -1.16
N THR A 176 4.37 -7.71 -0.65
CA THR A 176 5.19 -7.62 0.57
C THR A 176 6.59 -8.18 0.35
N MET A 177 7.57 -7.55 0.98
CA MET A 177 8.97 -7.96 1.00
C MET A 177 9.52 -7.93 2.42
N THR A 178 10.52 -8.77 2.70
CA THR A 178 11.18 -8.81 4.01
C THR A 178 12.69 -8.71 3.83
N HIS A 179 13.31 -7.81 4.59
CA HIS A 179 14.74 -7.60 4.61
C HIS A 179 15.27 -7.69 6.04
N PHE A 180 16.46 -8.24 6.21
CA PHE A 180 17.13 -8.32 7.51
C PHE A 180 17.95 -7.06 7.77
N ILE A 181 17.85 -6.53 8.97
CA ILE A 181 18.62 -5.35 9.38
C ILE A 181 20.01 -5.82 9.81
N LEU A 182 20.96 -5.83 8.89
CA LEU A 182 22.40 -5.92 9.19
C LEU A 182 23.00 -4.50 9.18
N GLY A 183 22.61 -3.64 10.13
CA GLY A 183 23.15 -2.28 10.27
C GLY A 183 22.10 -1.15 10.41
N ARG A 184 22.49 0.10 10.11
CA ARG A 184 21.58 1.26 10.14
C ARG A 184 20.76 1.34 8.85
N ILE A 185 19.45 1.48 8.95
CA ILE A 185 18.59 1.82 7.80
C ILE A 185 18.39 3.33 7.75
N ILE A 186 18.66 3.89 6.57
CA ILE A 186 18.25 5.25 6.21
C ILE A 186 17.06 5.09 5.26
N TYR A 187 15.89 5.60 5.67
CA TYR A 187 14.66 5.57 4.89
C TYR A 187 14.47 6.92 4.19
N ASN A 188 14.37 6.91 2.86
CA ASN A 188 14.06 8.08 2.04
C ASN A 188 12.81 7.81 1.20
N ASN A 189 11.80 8.67 1.33
CA ASN A 189 10.64 8.70 0.44
C ASN A 189 10.97 9.53 -0.79
N ILE A 190 11.00 8.91 -1.97
CA ILE A 190 11.21 9.63 -3.23
C ILE A 190 9.87 9.63 -3.99
N LYS A 191 9.23 10.79 -4.12
CA LYS A 191 8.13 10.97 -5.08
C LYS A 191 8.70 10.89 -6.49
N ASN A 192 8.01 10.19 -7.40
CA ASN A 192 8.39 10.06 -8.82
C ASN A 192 8.60 11.42 -9.54
N SER A 193 8.13 12.54 -8.98
CA SER A 193 8.36 13.89 -9.52
C SER A 193 9.77 14.44 -9.30
N GLN A 194 10.66 13.75 -8.59
CA GLN A 194 12.04 14.22 -8.33
C GLN A 194 13.15 13.41 -9.02
N MET A 195 12.83 12.39 -9.83
CA MET A 195 13.84 11.56 -10.50
C MET A 195 14.26 12.05 -11.91
N SER A 196 13.98 13.30 -12.30
CA SER A 196 14.40 13.78 -13.63
C SER A 196 15.83 14.32 -13.71
N HIS A 197 16.58 14.39 -12.60
CA HIS A 197 17.97 14.86 -12.61
C HIS A 197 18.83 14.18 -11.54
N VAL A 198 19.34 12.98 -11.83
CA VAL A 198 20.64 12.49 -11.34
C VAL A 198 21.31 11.71 -12.48
#